data_AF-A0A384HWV2-F1
#
_entry.id   AF-A0A384HWV2-F1
#
_cell.length_a   1.000
_cell.length_b   1.000
_cell.length_c   1.000
_cell.angle_alpha   90.00
_cell.angle_beta   90.00
_cell.angle_gamma   90.00
#
_symmetry.space_group_name_H-M   'P 1'
#
loop_
_entity.id
_entity.type
_entity.pdbx_description
1 polymer ?
#
loop_
_entity_poly.entity_id
_entity_poly.type
_entity_poly.pdbx_seq_one_letter_code
_entity_poly.pdbx_strand_id
1 'polypeptide(L)'
;METPASPASPSPSAPPSFVGQSLKKAKAAAHSAGYSALSHDASDSDDGQWDDGNWKVCFQTVADKRVGSMPTLDFGVVRNEWPCPGKDGEPIPYPEMPHVVGQNFEEASTRLKPLALRAIEAESAYTDVTLPSAVEDWTVCFQAPEAGEGINHPKSITAYLKVTAPDTACPKTELTELHPAPTPPGTDGSDVPSPSSTDSSDEVAVAVKSNETIVRL
;
A
#
# COMPACT_ATOMS: atom_id res chain seq x y z
N MET A 1 -46.66 59.18 13.49
CA MET A 1 -46.52 57.78 13.94
C MET A 1 -45.37 57.20 13.13
N GLU A 2 -44.17 57.14 13.70
CA GLU A 2 -43.02 56.50 13.06
C GLU A 2 -42.71 55.21 13.82
N THR A 3 -42.79 54.10 13.11
CA THR A 3 -42.47 52.76 13.59
C THR A 3 -40.94 52.62 13.60
N PRO A 4 -40.28 52.31 14.74
CA PRO A 4 -38.85 52.08 14.72
C PRO A 4 -38.53 50.76 14.00
N ALA A 5 -37.55 50.82 13.10
CA ALA A 5 -37.02 49.68 12.37
C ALA A 5 -36.35 48.68 13.33
N SER A 6 -36.65 47.39 13.14
CA SER A 6 -36.05 46.29 13.88
C SER A 6 -34.56 46.15 13.52
N PRO A 7 -33.64 45.96 14.50
CA PRO A 7 -32.23 45.76 14.19
C PRO A 7 -32.04 44.43 13.45
N ALA A 8 -31.30 44.46 12.34
CA ALA A 8 -30.88 43.26 11.62
C ALA A 8 -30.05 42.36 12.56
N SER A 9 -30.40 41.07 12.65
CA SER A 9 -29.60 40.08 13.37
C SER A 9 -28.17 40.06 12.83
N PRO A 10 -27.14 39.98 13.69
CA PRO A 10 -25.77 39.81 13.24
C PRO A 10 -25.67 38.51 12.44
N SER A 11 -25.02 38.54 11.28
CA SER A 11 -24.61 37.33 10.58
C SER A 11 -23.81 36.46 11.57
N PRO A 12 -24.10 35.16 11.67
CA PRO A 12 -23.37 34.30 12.60
C PRO A 12 -21.88 34.37 12.28
N SER A 13 -21.05 34.54 13.32
CA SER A 13 -19.60 34.36 13.22
C SER A 13 -19.33 33.03 12.51
N ALA A 14 -18.37 33.02 11.59
CA ALA A 14 -18.00 31.82 10.86
C ALA A 14 -17.78 30.64 11.84
N PRO A 15 -18.19 29.41 11.47
CA PRO A 15 -18.07 28.27 12.36
C PRO A 15 -16.60 28.03 12.75
N PRO A 16 -16.32 27.56 13.98
CA PRO A 16 -14.99 27.11 14.34
C PRO A 16 -14.51 26.02 13.37
N SER A 17 -13.21 26.00 13.05
CA SER A 17 -12.63 24.92 12.25
C SER A 17 -12.31 23.71 13.14
N PHE A 18 -12.76 22.53 12.71
CA PHE A 18 -12.52 21.24 13.38
C PHE A 18 -11.56 20.34 12.59
N VAL A 19 -10.95 20.84 11.50
CA VAL A 19 -9.97 20.10 10.69
C VAL A 19 -8.80 19.60 11.54
N GLY A 20 -8.41 18.34 11.32
CA GLY A 20 -7.36 17.64 12.04
C GLY A 20 -7.81 16.98 13.35
N GLN A 21 -9.03 17.24 13.83
CA GLN A 21 -9.58 16.55 15.00
C GLN A 21 -10.16 15.18 14.62
N SER A 22 -10.24 14.26 15.59
CA SER A 22 -11.03 13.04 15.39
C SER A 22 -12.52 13.39 15.23
N LEU A 23 -13.24 12.63 14.41
CA LEU A 23 -14.65 12.87 14.09
C LEU A 23 -15.51 12.90 15.35
N LYS A 24 -15.28 11.97 16.28
CA LYS A 24 -15.96 11.95 17.58
C LYS A 24 -15.80 13.27 18.35
N LYS A 25 -14.58 13.82 18.39
CA LYS A 25 -14.30 15.09 19.08
C LYS A 25 -14.89 16.28 18.32
N ALA A 26 -14.79 16.28 17.00
CA ALA A 26 -15.33 17.32 16.13
C ALA A 26 -16.86 17.45 16.28
N LYS A 27 -17.59 16.33 16.22
CA LYS A 27 -19.06 16.30 16.41
C LYS A 27 -19.46 16.86 17.79
N ALA A 28 -18.79 16.45 18.86
CA ALA A 28 -19.08 16.96 20.21
C ALA A 28 -18.78 18.46 20.36
N ALA A 29 -17.67 18.94 19.77
CA ALA A 29 -17.29 20.33 19.81
C ALA A 29 -18.21 21.22 18.95
N ALA A 30 -18.62 20.74 17.77
CA ALA A 30 -19.60 21.40 16.91
C ALA A 30 -20.95 21.55 17.63
N HIS A 31 -21.44 20.47 18.26
CA HIS A 31 -22.67 20.52 19.04
C HIS A 31 -22.58 21.53 20.20
N SER A 32 -21.47 21.53 20.95
CA SER A 32 -21.24 22.50 22.02
C SER A 32 -21.19 23.94 21.52
N ALA A 33 -20.81 24.15 20.26
CA ALA A 33 -20.80 25.44 19.59
C ALA A 33 -22.15 25.80 18.93
N GLY A 34 -23.19 24.97 19.08
CA GLY A 34 -24.53 25.22 18.52
C GLY A 34 -24.73 24.77 17.07
N TYR A 35 -23.92 23.81 16.60
CA TYR A 35 -24.02 23.24 15.25
C TYR A 35 -24.39 21.75 15.32
N SER A 36 -25.26 21.32 14.41
CA SER A 36 -25.37 19.90 14.04
C SER A 36 -24.17 19.51 13.16
N ALA A 37 -23.87 18.22 13.07
CA ALA A 37 -22.79 17.72 12.21
C ALA A 37 -23.22 16.49 11.42
N LEU A 38 -22.93 16.51 10.12
CA LEU A 38 -22.92 15.36 9.23
C LEU A 38 -21.47 14.97 8.94
N SER A 39 -21.28 13.76 8.43
CA SER A 39 -19.98 13.30 7.96
C SER A 39 -20.13 12.43 6.72
N HIS A 40 -19.11 12.44 5.89
CA HIS A 40 -18.94 11.56 4.75
C HIS A 40 -17.45 11.19 4.60
N ASP A 41 -17.17 10.13 3.87
CA ASP A 41 -15.79 9.81 3.52
C ASP A 41 -15.30 10.82 2.48
N ALA A 42 -14.19 11.49 2.79
CA ALA A 42 -13.58 12.48 1.92
C ALA A 42 -12.83 11.87 0.73
N SER A 43 -12.67 10.56 0.69
CA SER A 43 -12.08 9.84 -0.44
C SER A 43 -13.08 9.60 -1.57
N ASP A 44 -12.61 8.99 -2.65
CA ASP A 44 -13.42 8.52 -3.78
C ASP A 44 -14.17 7.20 -3.51
N SER A 45 -14.03 6.63 -2.30
CA SER A 45 -14.54 5.30 -1.95
C SER A 45 -15.89 5.30 -1.21
N ASP A 46 -16.33 6.43 -0.66
CA ASP A 46 -17.60 6.59 0.11
C ASP A 46 -17.74 5.58 1.27
N ASP A 47 -16.65 5.32 2.01
CA ASP A 47 -16.63 4.33 3.10
C ASP A 47 -17.52 4.73 4.29
N GLY A 48 -18.33 3.81 4.81
CA GLY A 48 -19.20 4.06 5.97
C GLY A 48 -18.45 4.29 7.30
N GLN A 49 -18.83 5.33 8.04
CA GLN A 49 -18.17 5.73 9.30
C GLN A 49 -18.85 5.12 10.55
N TRP A 50 -18.74 3.80 10.73
CA TRP A 50 -19.41 3.07 11.82
C TRP A 50 -18.92 3.41 13.23
N ASP A 51 -17.64 3.79 13.37
CA ASP A 51 -17.03 4.20 14.63
C ASP A 51 -16.28 5.52 14.43
N ASP A 52 -16.91 6.62 14.86
CA ASP A 52 -16.38 7.99 14.81
C ASP A 52 -14.97 8.13 15.44
N GLY A 53 -14.53 7.20 16.28
CA GLY A 53 -13.18 7.20 16.86
C GLY A 53 -12.08 6.90 15.85
N ASN A 54 -12.39 6.22 14.74
CA ASN A 54 -11.42 5.77 13.74
C ASN A 54 -11.20 6.77 12.60
N TRP A 55 -11.89 7.91 12.64
CA TRP A 55 -11.91 8.91 11.58
C TRP A 55 -11.40 10.26 12.06
N LYS A 56 -10.79 11.02 11.16
CA LYS A 56 -10.39 12.41 11.38
C LYS A 56 -10.96 13.33 10.32
N VAL A 57 -11.21 14.58 10.70
CA VAL A 57 -11.74 15.63 9.81
C VAL A 57 -10.62 16.17 8.91
N CYS A 58 -10.83 16.10 7.61
CA CYS A 58 -9.97 16.70 6.59
C CYS A 58 -10.57 17.98 6.03
N PHE A 59 -11.88 17.98 5.80
CA PHE A 59 -12.60 19.11 5.25
C PHE A 59 -13.80 19.46 6.11
N GLN A 60 -14.19 20.72 6.05
CA GLN A 60 -15.36 21.22 6.74
C GLN A 60 -16.04 22.27 5.88
N THR A 61 -17.35 22.09 5.68
CA THR A 61 -18.21 23.09 5.03
C THR A 61 -19.48 23.30 5.86
N VAL A 62 -20.24 24.35 5.53
CA VAL A 62 -21.61 24.49 6.03
C VAL A 62 -22.50 23.70 5.08
N ALA A 63 -23.24 22.72 5.61
CA ALA A 63 -24.13 21.91 4.80
C ALA A 63 -25.37 22.72 4.39
N ASP A 64 -25.78 22.56 3.13
CA ASP A 64 -27.07 23.09 2.65
C ASP A 64 -28.25 22.44 3.40
N LYS A 65 -28.09 21.14 3.70
CA LYS A 65 -29.07 20.36 4.45
C LYS A 65 -28.94 20.63 5.95
N ARG A 66 -30.04 21.07 6.56
CA ARG A 66 -30.13 21.19 8.03
C ARG A 66 -30.56 19.86 8.66
N VAL A 67 -29.89 19.50 9.75
CA VAL A 67 -30.32 18.45 10.67
C VAL A 67 -30.91 19.13 11.91
N GLY A 68 -32.24 19.14 11.97
CA GLY A 68 -32.98 19.81 13.04
C GLY A 68 -32.97 21.33 12.89
N SER A 69 -32.97 22.03 14.02
CA SER A 69 -33.05 23.51 14.06
C SER A 69 -31.69 24.21 14.01
N MET A 70 -30.59 23.49 14.24
CA MET A 70 -29.24 24.06 14.24
C MET A 70 -28.65 24.13 12.83
N PRO A 71 -27.81 25.14 12.52
CA PRO A 71 -26.96 25.09 11.33
C PRO A 71 -26.13 23.80 11.35
N THR A 72 -25.89 23.22 10.19
CA THR A 72 -25.21 21.92 10.07
C THR A 72 -23.86 22.10 9.41
N LEU A 73 -22.82 21.50 10.01
CA LEU A 73 -21.51 21.35 9.39
C LEU A 73 -21.45 20.00 8.70
N ASP A 74 -20.83 19.96 7.53
CA ASP A 74 -20.46 18.72 6.85
C ASP A 74 -18.96 18.48 7.03
N PHE A 75 -18.61 17.29 7.51
CA PHE A 75 -17.23 16.88 7.72
C PHE A 75 -16.84 15.80 6.70
N GLY A 76 -15.98 16.18 5.76
CA GLY A 76 -15.23 15.20 4.95
C GLY A 76 -14.14 14.58 5.82
N VAL A 77 -14.20 13.27 6.02
CA VAL A 77 -13.31 12.53 6.93
C VAL A 77 -12.55 11.41 6.24
N VAL A 78 -11.39 11.06 6.79
CA VAL A 78 -10.61 9.87 6.39
C VAL A 78 -10.23 9.06 7.63
N ARG A 79 -9.75 7.82 7.44
CA ARG A 79 -9.19 7.05 8.56
C ARG A 79 -8.04 7.80 9.23
N ASN A 80 -7.88 7.63 10.54
CA ASN A 80 -6.90 8.39 11.32
C ASN A 80 -5.47 8.35 10.75
N GLU A 81 -5.05 7.19 10.25
CA GLU A 81 -3.73 6.93 9.68
C GLU A 81 -3.56 7.40 8.23
N TRP A 82 -4.63 7.75 7.52
CA TRP A 82 -4.58 8.13 6.11
C TRP A 82 -4.31 9.62 5.93
N PRO A 83 -3.52 10.04 4.93
CA PRO A 83 -3.40 11.46 4.60
C PRO A 83 -4.76 12.00 4.14
N CYS A 84 -4.99 13.30 4.35
CA CYS A 84 -6.13 13.96 3.72
C CYS A 84 -5.87 14.08 2.21
N PRO A 85 -6.89 13.87 1.36
CA PRO A 85 -6.72 14.09 -0.07
C PRO A 85 -6.52 15.58 -0.38
N GLY A 86 -6.15 15.90 -1.62
CA GLY A 86 -5.95 17.29 -2.04
C GLY A 86 -7.24 18.11 -1.97
N LYS A 87 -8.37 17.47 -2.27
CA LYS A 87 -9.73 17.98 -2.13
C LYS A 87 -10.68 16.87 -1.71
N ASP A 88 -11.83 17.28 -1.21
CA ASP A 88 -12.94 16.39 -0.88
C ASP A 88 -13.39 15.61 -2.13
N GLY A 89 -13.52 14.29 -2.00
CA GLY A 89 -13.85 13.35 -3.07
C GLY A 89 -12.69 12.96 -4.01
N GLU A 90 -11.46 13.44 -3.75
CA GLU A 90 -10.27 12.98 -4.47
C GLU A 90 -9.66 11.72 -3.82
N PRO A 91 -8.91 10.89 -4.58
CA PRO A 91 -8.25 9.71 -4.02
C PRO A 91 -7.26 10.08 -2.89
N ILE A 92 -7.13 9.18 -1.91
CA ILE A 92 -6.15 9.34 -0.83
C ILE A 92 -4.72 9.21 -1.40
N PRO A 93 -3.84 10.20 -1.17
CA PRO A 93 -2.45 10.15 -1.62
C PRO A 93 -1.62 9.29 -0.67
N TYR A 94 -1.84 7.97 -0.68
CA TYR A 94 -1.09 7.04 0.16
C TYR A 94 0.42 7.18 -0.10
N PRO A 95 1.26 7.12 0.96
CA PRO A 95 2.70 7.07 0.75
C PRO A 95 3.07 5.77 0.03
N GLU A 96 4.01 5.84 -0.90
CA GLU A 96 4.50 4.67 -1.62
C GLU A 96 5.68 4.03 -0.87
N MET A 97 5.82 2.72 -1.03
CA MET A 97 6.95 1.95 -0.53
C MET A 97 8.24 2.38 -1.24
N PRO A 98 9.26 2.89 -0.52
CA PRO A 98 10.54 3.23 -1.10
C PRO A 98 11.26 2.01 -1.69
N HIS A 99 12.02 2.24 -2.75
CA HIS A 99 12.98 1.27 -3.25
C HIS A 99 14.18 1.15 -2.30
N VAL A 100 14.35 -0.01 -1.69
CA VAL A 100 15.43 -0.34 -0.73
C VAL A 100 16.36 -1.47 -1.20
N VAL A 101 16.06 -2.14 -2.31
CA VAL A 101 16.97 -3.14 -2.90
C VAL A 101 18.34 -2.52 -3.17
N GLY A 102 19.41 -3.23 -2.79
CA GLY A 102 20.80 -2.81 -2.90
C GLY A 102 21.34 -2.00 -1.71
N GLN A 103 20.50 -1.55 -0.77
CA GLN A 103 20.96 -0.97 0.51
C GLN A 103 21.29 -2.09 1.50
N ASN A 104 22.04 -1.78 2.57
CA ASN A 104 22.11 -2.67 3.72
C ASN A 104 20.81 -2.61 4.55
N PHE A 105 20.58 -3.62 5.40
CA PHE A 105 19.34 -3.75 6.17
C PHE A 105 19.11 -2.58 7.13
N GLU A 106 20.15 -2.01 7.74
CA GLU A 106 20.02 -0.86 8.65
C GLU A 106 19.59 0.42 7.91
N GLU A 107 20.20 0.71 6.77
CA GLU A 107 19.86 1.84 5.90
C GLU A 107 18.43 1.70 5.38
N ALA A 108 18.09 0.53 4.86
CA ALA A 108 16.75 0.21 4.38
C ALA A 108 15.72 0.39 5.51
N SER A 109 15.98 -0.20 6.68
CA SER A 109 15.10 -0.06 7.84
C SER A 109 14.92 1.40 8.25
N THR A 110 15.99 2.19 8.25
CA THR A 110 15.93 3.62 8.56
C THR A 110 15.11 4.40 7.54
N ARG A 111 15.22 4.06 6.26
CA ARG A 111 14.42 4.66 5.19
C ARG A 111 12.93 4.32 5.30
N LEU A 112 12.58 3.14 5.81
CA LEU A 112 11.20 2.69 5.97
C LEU A 112 10.53 3.18 7.26
N LYS A 113 11.30 3.60 8.29
CA LYS A 113 10.76 4.11 9.58
C LYS A 113 9.62 5.15 9.43
N PRO A 114 9.68 6.16 8.54
CA PRO A 114 8.63 7.17 8.41
C PRO A 114 7.27 6.63 7.98
N LEU A 115 7.22 5.43 7.38
CA LEU A 115 5.97 4.79 6.97
C LEU A 115 5.18 4.21 8.15
N ALA A 116 5.78 4.12 9.34
CA ALA A 116 5.16 3.59 10.55
C ALA A 116 4.50 2.21 10.37
N LEU A 117 5.18 1.34 9.60
CA LEU A 117 4.76 -0.05 9.37
C LEU A 117 4.65 -0.84 10.68
N ARG A 118 3.89 -1.93 10.67
CA ARG A 118 3.78 -2.84 11.83
C ARG A 118 5.13 -3.38 12.26
N ALA A 119 5.92 -3.82 11.29
CA ALA A 119 7.28 -4.34 11.50
C ALA A 119 8.09 -4.25 10.19
N ILE A 120 9.40 -4.34 10.33
CA ILE A 120 10.36 -4.53 9.25
C ILE A 120 11.19 -5.75 9.65
N GLU A 121 11.14 -6.80 8.85
CA GLU A 121 11.71 -8.11 9.16
C GLU A 121 12.73 -8.50 8.09
N ALA A 122 13.86 -9.05 8.53
CA ALA A 122 14.86 -9.63 7.63
C ALA A 122 14.54 -11.10 7.37
N GLU A 123 14.62 -11.50 6.11
CA GLU A 123 14.59 -12.90 5.68
C GLU A 123 15.83 -13.22 4.85
N SER A 124 16.20 -14.49 4.74
CA SER A 124 17.29 -14.86 3.83
C SER A 124 16.83 -14.74 2.38
N ALA A 125 17.67 -14.17 1.51
CA ALA A 125 17.48 -14.23 0.07
C ALA A 125 17.61 -15.65 -0.51
N TYR A 126 18.22 -16.56 0.25
CA TYR A 126 18.46 -17.95 -0.11
C TYR A 126 17.69 -18.92 0.79
N THR A 127 17.18 -20.01 0.22
CA THR A 127 16.32 -20.98 0.94
C THR A 127 17.05 -21.88 1.92
N ASP A 128 18.36 -22.02 1.76
CA ASP A 128 19.26 -22.89 2.53
C ASP A 128 20.17 -22.12 3.51
N VAL A 129 19.96 -20.81 3.64
CA VAL A 129 20.76 -19.95 4.55
C VAL A 129 19.91 -19.51 5.73
N THR A 130 20.35 -19.88 6.94
CA THR A 130 19.79 -19.38 8.19
C THR A 130 20.41 -18.03 8.53
N LEU A 131 19.59 -17.03 8.82
CA LEU A 131 20.08 -15.72 9.24
C LEU A 131 20.73 -15.77 10.63
N PRO A 132 21.86 -15.08 10.84
CA PRO A 132 22.37 -14.80 12.18
C PRO A 132 21.47 -13.79 12.91
N SER A 133 21.74 -13.55 14.20
CA SER A 133 20.97 -12.58 15.00
C SER A 133 21.23 -11.11 14.60
N ALA A 134 22.31 -10.84 13.88
CA ALA A 134 22.76 -9.51 13.47
C ALA A 134 22.97 -9.53 11.95
N VAL A 135 22.18 -8.74 11.22
CA VAL A 135 22.14 -8.68 9.75
C VAL A 135 22.14 -7.24 9.24
N GLU A 136 22.52 -6.28 10.08
CA GLU A 136 22.42 -4.84 9.83
C GLU A 136 23.20 -4.41 8.58
N ASP A 137 24.36 -5.04 8.34
CA ASP A 137 25.26 -4.81 7.21
C ASP A 137 24.95 -5.68 5.98
N TRP A 138 23.95 -6.56 6.06
CA TRP A 138 23.58 -7.45 4.95
C TRP A 138 22.81 -6.69 3.88
N THR A 139 23.06 -7.03 2.61
CA THR A 139 22.48 -6.33 1.45
C THR A 139 21.08 -6.83 1.17
N VAL A 140 20.11 -5.93 0.98
CA VAL A 140 18.74 -6.24 0.57
C VAL A 140 18.70 -6.64 -0.90
N CYS A 141 18.24 -7.85 -1.19
CA CYS A 141 18.09 -8.41 -2.54
C CYS A 141 16.65 -8.31 -3.06
N PHE A 142 15.67 -8.54 -2.19
CA PHE A 142 14.24 -8.39 -2.52
C PHE A 142 13.52 -7.66 -1.40
N GLN A 143 12.44 -6.97 -1.76
CA GLN A 143 11.58 -6.28 -0.82
C GLN A 143 10.12 -6.65 -1.07
N ALA A 144 9.36 -6.79 0.00
CA ALA A 144 7.90 -6.81 0.00
C ALA A 144 7.42 -5.89 1.13
N PRO A 145 6.49 -4.94 0.92
CA PRO A 145 5.86 -4.54 -0.35
C PRO A 145 6.85 -4.14 -1.45
N GLU A 146 6.40 -4.22 -2.71
CA GLU A 146 7.23 -3.83 -3.86
C GLU A 146 7.47 -2.33 -3.89
N ALA A 147 8.56 -1.89 -4.51
CA ALA A 147 8.85 -0.46 -4.63
C ALA A 147 7.74 0.25 -5.45
N GLY A 148 7.24 1.37 -4.94
CA GLY A 148 6.11 2.09 -5.53
C GLY A 148 4.73 1.60 -5.07
N GLU A 149 4.65 0.48 -4.34
CA GLU A 149 3.36 -0.01 -3.83
C GLU A 149 2.79 0.94 -2.77
N GLY A 150 1.49 1.24 -2.85
CA GLY A 150 0.82 2.17 -1.93
C GLY A 150 0.64 1.59 -0.52
N ILE A 151 1.05 2.34 0.50
CA ILE A 151 0.94 1.97 1.91
C ILE A 151 -0.37 2.56 2.48
N ASN A 152 -1.46 1.83 2.30
CA ASN A 152 -2.77 2.23 2.79
C ASN A 152 -2.99 1.91 4.27
N HIS A 153 -2.58 0.74 4.77
CA HIS A 153 -2.75 0.36 6.18
C HIS A 153 -1.41 0.03 6.83
N PRO A 154 -0.57 1.04 7.15
CA PRO A 154 0.80 0.81 7.61
C PRO A 154 0.86 -0.12 8.83
N LYS A 155 -0.10 0.01 9.76
CA LYS A 155 -0.14 -0.81 10.99
C LYS A 155 -0.52 -2.27 10.80
N SER A 156 -0.98 -2.69 9.61
CA SER A 156 -1.18 -4.11 9.29
C SER A 156 -0.05 -4.69 8.44
N ILE A 157 0.80 -3.84 7.86
CA ILE A 157 1.86 -4.24 6.92
C ILE A 157 3.15 -4.56 7.68
N THR A 158 3.70 -5.74 7.42
CA THR A 158 5.12 -6.03 7.69
C THR A 158 5.89 -5.92 6.39
N ALA A 159 6.99 -5.17 6.40
CA ALA A 159 7.94 -5.21 5.30
C ALA A 159 8.91 -6.38 5.50
N TYR A 160 8.98 -7.29 4.53
CA TYR A 160 9.94 -8.38 4.49
C TYR A 160 11.07 -7.99 3.53
N LEU A 161 12.28 -7.88 4.08
CA LEU A 161 13.49 -7.57 3.32
C LEU A 161 14.34 -8.82 3.25
N LYS A 162 14.45 -9.41 2.07
CA LYS A 162 15.26 -10.59 1.85
C LYS A 162 16.71 -10.15 1.63
N VAL A 163 17.60 -10.55 2.52
CA VAL A 163 18.98 -10.08 2.60
C VAL A 163 20.00 -11.18 2.31
N THR A 164 21.21 -10.77 1.92
CA THR A 164 22.36 -11.67 1.76
C THR A 164 23.60 -11.10 2.46
N ALA A 165 24.48 -11.99 2.91
CA ALA A 165 25.70 -11.62 3.61
C ALA A 165 26.59 -10.71 2.75
N PRO A 166 27.46 -9.91 3.36
CA PRO A 166 28.49 -9.17 2.65
C PRO A 166 29.27 -10.07 1.68
N ASP A 167 29.66 -9.50 0.54
CA ASP A 167 30.38 -10.19 -0.55
C ASP A 167 29.66 -11.38 -1.21
N THR A 168 28.42 -11.67 -0.82
CA THR A 168 27.56 -12.65 -1.49
C THR A 168 26.66 -11.94 -2.49
N ALA A 169 26.63 -12.42 -3.73
CA ALA A 169 25.75 -11.83 -4.74
C ALA A 169 24.28 -12.11 -4.41
N CYS A 170 23.39 -11.19 -4.80
CA CYS A 170 21.95 -11.46 -4.75
C CYS A 170 21.58 -12.55 -5.78
N PRO A 171 20.68 -13.48 -5.43
CA PRO A 171 20.18 -14.45 -6.40
C PRO A 171 19.33 -13.74 -7.45
N LYS A 172 19.26 -14.31 -8.65
CA LYS A 172 18.49 -13.73 -9.78
C LYS A 172 16.98 -13.83 -9.57
N THR A 173 16.54 -14.83 -8.83
CA THR A 173 15.14 -15.12 -8.53
C THR A 173 15.02 -15.51 -7.07
N GLU A 174 13.84 -15.27 -6.50
CA GLU A 174 13.53 -15.80 -5.19
C GLU A 174 13.57 -17.33 -5.16
N LEU A 175 13.61 -17.89 -3.95
CA LEU A 175 13.63 -19.34 -3.69
C LEU A 175 14.87 -20.08 -4.26
N THR A 176 15.97 -19.36 -4.43
CA THR A 176 17.24 -19.93 -4.89
C THR A 176 18.03 -20.51 -3.70
N GLU A 177 18.68 -21.65 -3.88
CA GLU A 177 19.68 -22.17 -2.92
C GLU A 177 21.06 -21.56 -3.20
N LEU A 178 21.77 -21.15 -2.14
CA LEU A 178 23.15 -20.69 -2.23
C LEU A 178 24.11 -21.88 -2.42
N HIS A 179 23.81 -23.02 -1.79
CA HIS A 179 24.60 -24.25 -1.88
C HIS A 179 23.75 -25.41 -2.43
N PRO A 180 23.48 -25.45 -3.75
CA PRO A 180 22.76 -26.56 -4.35
C PRO A 180 23.45 -27.89 -4.09
N ALA A 181 22.66 -28.94 -3.85
CA ALA A 181 23.20 -30.29 -3.76
C ALA A 181 23.98 -30.64 -5.03
N PRO A 182 25.12 -31.36 -4.92
CA PRO A 182 25.88 -31.78 -6.09
C PRO A 182 24.97 -32.57 -7.02
N THR A 183 24.97 -32.21 -8.31
CA THR A 183 24.23 -32.98 -9.31
C THR A 183 24.76 -34.40 -9.31
N PRO A 184 23.89 -35.43 -9.18
CA PRO A 184 24.34 -36.82 -9.30
C PRO A 184 25.12 -36.98 -10.59
N PRO A 185 26.22 -37.75 -10.61
CA PRO A 185 26.91 -38.04 -11.86
C PRO A 185 25.87 -38.56 -12.84
N GLY A 186 25.72 -37.85 -13.97
CA GLY A 186 24.95 -38.37 -15.08
C GLY A 186 25.50 -39.76 -15.36
N THR A 187 24.64 -40.75 -15.43
CA THR A 187 25.01 -42.02 -16.05
C THR A 187 25.39 -41.66 -17.48
N ASP A 188 26.70 -41.49 -17.73
CA ASP A 188 27.25 -41.49 -19.07
C ASP A 188 26.70 -42.75 -19.72
N GLY A 189 25.82 -42.53 -20.69
CA GLY A 189 25.18 -43.57 -21.45
C GLY A 189 26.29 -44.48 -21.96
N SER A 190 26.29 -45.70 -21.45
CA SER A 190 27.14 -46.78 -21.92
C SER A 190 27.13 -46.78 -23.44
N ASP A 191 28.33 -46.87 -24.02
CA ASP A 191 28.56 -47.20 -25.42
C ASP A 191 27.52 -48.22 -25.90
N VAL A 192 26.53 -47.75 -26.64
CA VAL A 192 25.67 -48.62 -27.44
C VAL A 192 26.43 -48.83 -28.75
N PRO A 193 26.89 -50.06 -29.07
CA PRO A 193 27.48 -50.31 -30.36
C PRO A 193 26.40 -50.04 -31.42
N SER A 194 26.70 -49.10 -32.32
CA SER A 194 25.88 -48.83 -33.51
C SER A 194 25.72 -50.11 -34.34
N PRO A 195 24.49 -50.54 -34.67
CA PRO A 195 24.30 -51.38 -35.84
C PRO A 195 24.27 -50.49 -37.07
N SER A 196 25.30 -50.63 -37.90
CA SER A 196 25.34 -50.12 -39.27
C SER A 196 24.18 -50.68 -40.09
N SER A 197 23.42 -49.81 -40.78
CA SER A 197 22.99 -49.97 -42.19
C SER A 197 22.03 -48.84 -42.62
N THR A 198 22.59 -47.90 -43.37
CA THR A 198 22.19 -47.45 -44.73
C THR A 198 20.70 -47.31 -45.12
N ASP A 199 20.37 -46.05 -45.48
CA ASP A 199 19.54 -45.58 -46.61
C ASP A 199 18.00 -45.76 -46.59
N SER A 200 17.26 -44.64 -46.52
CA SER A 200 16.54 -44.05 -47.66
C SER A 200 15.67 -42.87 -47.21
N SER A 201 15.65 -41.81 -48.01
CA SER A 201 14.88 -40.58 -47.84
C SER A 201 13.39 -40.80 -48.09
N ASP A 202 12.51 -40.10 -47.39
CA ASP A 202 11.32 -39.45 -47.97
C ASP A 202 10.60 -38.53 -46.96
N GLU A 203 10.03 -37.44 -47.50
CA GLU A 203 9.43 -36.28 -46.83
C GLU A 203 8.15 -36.57 -46.01
N VAL A 204 7.87 -35.74 -44.98
CA VAL A 204 6.75 -34.76 -45.02
C VAL A 204 6.79 -33.79 -43.83
N ALA A 205 6.71 -32.50 -44.15
CA ALA A 205 6.50 -31.41 -43.22
C ALA A 205 5.06 -31.39 -42.67
N VAL A 206 4.89 -31.15 -41.36
CA VAL A 206 3.67 -30.55 -40.81
C VAL A 206 4.03 -29.51 -39.77
N ALA A 207 3.79 -28.25 -40.13
CA ALA A 207 3.87 -27.08 -39.26
C ALA A 207 2.71 -27.11 -38.23
N VAL A 208 3.04 -26.95 -36.96
CA VAL A 208 2.04 -26.69 -35.90
C VAL A 208 1.95 -25.18 -35.70
N LYS A 209 0.82 -24.60 -36.12
CA LYS A 209 0.51 -23.17 -35.93
C LYS A 209 0.18 -22.90 -34.46
N SER A 210 0.82 -21.88 -33.90
CA SER A 210 0.40 -21.18 -32.68
C SER A 210 -1.02 -20.63 -32.84
N ASN A 211 -1.87 -20.82 -31.83
CA ASN A 211 -3.18 -20.21 -31.75
C ASN A 211 -3.16 -19.15 -30.64
N GLU A 212 -2.95 -17.89 -31.03
CA GLU A 212 -3.29 -16.72 -30.21
C GLU A 212 -4.82 -16.62 -30.11
N THR A 213 -5.35 -16.56 -28.89
CA THR A 213 -6.74 -16.15 -28.66
C THR A 213 -6.74 -14.74 -28.09
N ILE A 214 -7.03 -13.80 -28.98
CA ILE A 214 -7.48 -12.44 -28.68
C ILE A 214 -8.96 -12.53 -28.31
N VAL A 215 -9.34 -12.00 -27.15
CA VAL A 215 -10.71 -11.53 -26.90
C VAL A 215 -10.63 -10.10 -26.38
N ARG A 216 -11.07 -9.18 -27.25
CA ARG A 216 -11.62 -7.88 -26.86
C ARG A 216 -13.03 -7.82 -27.43
N LEU A 217 -14.02 -7.65 -26.57
CA LEU A 217 -14.91 -6.48 -26.48
C LEU A 217 -15.83 -6.67 -25.27
#